data_AF-A0A099P6U2-F1
#
_entry.id   AF-A0A099P6U2-F1
#
_cell.length_a   1.000
_cell.length_b   1.000
_cell.length_c   1.000
_cell.angle_alpha   90.00
_cell.angle_beta   90.00
_cell.angle_gamma   90.00
#
_symmetry.space_group_name_H-M   'P 1'
#
loop_
_entity.id
_entity.type
_entity.pdbx_description
1 polymer ?
#
loop_
_entity_poly.entity_id
_entity_poly.type
_entity_poly.pdbx_seq_one_letter_code
_entity_poly.pdbx_strand_id
1 'polypeptide(L)'
;MSALEELQGLQKKLQDLVQSRTTLETQYQENKIVKEELDTLDSSSNVYKLMGPVLLKQDKEEAEDNVSKRIDFITAEIEKIEKSIKTTQAKMQSLRSSLQHQ
;
A
#
# COMPACT_ATOMS: atom_id res chain seq x y z
N MET A 1 20.17 17.13 19.27
CA MET A 1 18.73 16.84 19.41
C MET A 1 18.55 16.07 20.70
N SER A 2 17.58 16.45 21.50
CA SER A 2 17.20 15.73 22.72
C SER A 2 16.62 14.35 22.34
N ALA A 3 16.87 13.32 23.15
CA ALA A 3 16.27 11.99 22.96
C ALA A 3 14.72 12.04 22.95
N LEU A 4 14.12 13.07 23.56
CA LEU A 4 12.68 13.34 23.47
C LEU A 4 12.26 13.83 22.07
N GLU A 5 13.05 14.70 21.45
CA GLU A 5 12.80 15.20 20.09
C GLU A 5 12.90 14.06 19.07
N GLU A 6 13.88 13.17 19.24
CA GLU A 6 14.03 11.99 18.39
C GLU A 6 12.83 11.03 18.54
N LEU A 7 12.36 10.80 19.77
CA LEU A 7 11.18 9.96 20.01
C LEU A 7 9.91 10.56 19.37
N GLN A 8 9.71 11.87 19.47
CA GLN A 8 8.60 12.57 18.81
C GLN A 8 8.69 12.46 17.28
N GLY A 9 9.90 12.60 16.72
CA GLY A 9 10.13 12.41 15.29
C GLY A 9 9.79 10.99 14.81
N LEU A 10 10.19 9.96 15.57
CA LEU A 10 9.86 8.57 15.26
C LEU A 10 8.35 8.29 15.38
N GLN A 11 7.66 8.90 16.35
CA GLN A 11 6.20 8.79 16.49
C GLN A 11 5.47 9.36 15.26
N LYS A 12 5.86 10.56 14.81
CA LYS A 12 5.29 11.17 13.60
C LYS A 12 5.54 10.29 12.38
N LYS A 13 6.78 9.82 12.20
CA LYS A 13 7.12 8.90 11.10
C LYS A 13 6.29 7.61 11.13
N LEU A 14 6.08 7.04 12.31
CA LEU A 14 5.25 5.84 12.45
C LEU A 14 3.80 6.12 12.03
N GLN A 15 3.24 7.26 12.42
CA GLN A 15 1.89 7.67 12.01
C GLN A 15 1.78 7.79 10.48
N ASP A 16 2.75 8.45 9.84
CA ASP A 16 2.80 8.60 8.38
C ASP A 16 2.89 7.24 7.65
N LEU A 17 3.71 6.32 8.18
CA LEU A 17 3.86 4.96 7.65
C LEU A 17 2.57 4.14 7.79
N VAL A 18 1.90 4.23 8.94
CA VAL A 18 0.62 3.54 9.17
C VAL A 18 -0.47 4.09 8.24
N GLN A 19 -0.54 5.41 8.08
CA GLN A 19 -1.49 6.02 7.14
C GLN A 19 -1.24 5.54 5.70
N SER A 20 0.03 5.50 5.28
CA SER A 20 0.41 5.00 3.95
C SER A 20 0.05 3.52 3.77
N ARG A 21 0.27 2.68 4.79
CA ARG A 21 -0.11 1.27 4.80
C ARG A 21 -1.62 1.09 4.61
N THR A 22 -2.43 1.87 5.33
CA THR A 22 -3.89 1.82 5.20
C THR A 22 -4.34 2.19 3.79
N THR A 23 -3.76 3.24 3.20
CA THR A 23 -4.07 3.62 1.81
C THR A 23 -3.71 2.53 0.80
N LEU A 24 -2.54 1.90 0.94
CA LEU A 24 -2.15 0.78 0.06
C LEU A 24 -3.08 -0.43 0.22
N GLU A 25 -3.52 -0.74 1.44
CA GLU A 25 -4.48 -1.81 1.68
C GLU A 25 -5.81 -1.53 0.96
N THR A 26 -6.35 -0.32 1.06
CA THR A 26 -7.57 0.05 0.33
C THR A 26 -7.39 -0.14 -1.17
N GLN A 27 -6.28 0.34 -1.74
CA GLN A 27 -6.00 0.15 -3.17
C GLN A 27 -5.85 -1.33 -3.56
N TYR A 28 -5.23 -2.14 -2.70
CA TYR A 28 -5.10 -3.58 -2.92
C TYR A 28 -6.47 -4.25 -2.99
N GLN A 29 -7.36 -3.97 -2.03
CA GLN A 29 -8.70 -4.54 -2.00
C GLN A 29 -9.53 -4.10 -3.21
N GLU A 30 -9.47 -2.83 -3.60
CA GLU A 30 -10.14 -2.33 -4.81
C GLU A 30 -9.66 -3.07 -6.07
N ASN A 31 -8.35 -3.26 -6.24
CA ASN A 31 -7.82 -3.98 -7.40
C ASN A 31 -8.19 -5.47 -7.36
N LYS A 32 -8.25 -6.08 -6.17
CA LYS A 32 -8.69 -7.47 -6.00
C LYS A 32 -10.14 -7.66 -6.42
N ILE A 33 -11.02 -6.73 -6.02
CA ILE A 33 -12.44 -6.72 -6.44
C ILE A 33 -12.53 -6.60 -7.97
N VAL A 34 -11.79 -5.67 -8.58
CA VAL A 34 -11.78 -5.53 -10.05
C VAL A 34 -11.28 -6.80 -10.73
N LYS A 35 -10.25 -7.46 -10.19
CA LYS A 35 -9.75 -8.73 -10.74
C LYS A 35 -10.81 -9.82 -10.68
N GLU A 36 -11.49 -9.96 -9.53
CA GLU A 36 -12.58 -10.91 -9.35
C GLU A 36 -13.73 -10.63 -10.33
N GLU A 37 -14.11 -9.36 -10.52
CA GLU A 37 -15.14 -8.98 -11.50
C GLU A 37 -14.71 -9.32 -12.93
N LEU A 38 -13.47 -8.99 -13.33
CA LEU A 38 -12.94 -9.34 -14.66
C LEU A 38 -12.96 -10.86 -14.89
N ASP A 39 -12.60 -11.66 -13.89
CA ASP A 39 -12.57 -13.12 -14.00
C ASP A 39 -13.97 -13.72 -14.23
N THR A 40 -15.03 -13.04 -13.78
CA THR A 40 -16.42 -13.47 -14.00
C THR A 40 -16.99 -13.09 -15.37
N LEU A 41 -16.34 -12.19 -16.12
CA LEU A 41 -16.85 -11.74 -17.41
C LEU A 41 -16.65 -12.77 -18.52
N ASP A 42 -17.65 -12.90 -19.40
CA ASP A 42 -17.55 -13.67 -20.62
C ASP A 42 -16.47 -13.11 -21.55
N SER A 43 -15.85 -13.97 -22.36
CA SER A 43 -14.76 -13.59 -23.30
C SER A 43 -15.20 -12.59 -24.38
N SER A 44 -16.50 -12.45 -24.65
CA SER A 44 -17.06 -11.47 -25.58
C SER A 44 -17.40 -10.11 -24.94
N SER A 45 -17.20 -9.97 -23.64
CA SER A 45 -17.49 -8.73 -22.90
C SER A 45 -16.57 -7.60 -23.34
N ASN A 46 -17.13 -6.39 -23.50
CA ASN A 46 -16.32 -5.20 -23.77
C ASN A 46 -15.80 -4.62 -22.46
N VAL A 47 -14.48 -4.47 -22.33
CA VAL A 47 -13.83 -3.81 -21.20
C VAL A 47 -13.41 -2.41 -21.60
N TYR A 48 -13.60 -1.44 -20.69
CA TYR A 48 -13.22 -0.05 -20.91
C TYR A 48 -12.46 0.49 -19.70
N LYS A 49 -11.40 1.25 -19.96
CA LYS A 49 -10.61 1.95 -18.95
C LYS A 49 -10.87 3.45 -19.02
N LEU A 50 -11.19 4.07 -17.90
CA LEU A 50 -11.32 5.53 -17.79
C LEU A 50 -9.93 6.18 -17.75
N MET A 51 -9.67 7.08 -18.70
CA MET A 51 -8.46 7.87 -18.82
C MET A 51 -8.84 9.35 -18.98
N GLY A 52 -8.73 10.12 -17.89
CA GLY A 52 -9.22 11.49 -17.86
C GLY A 52 -10.73 11.54 -18.16
N PRO A 53 -11.20 12.35 -19.12
CA PRO A 53 -12.62 12.40 -19.49
C PRO A 53 -13.05 11.32 -20.51
N VAL A 54 -12.18 10.37 -20.89
CA VAL A 54 -12.44 9.41 -21.99
C VAL A 54 -12.45 7.96 -21.50
N LEU A 55 -13.34 7.14 -22.07
CA LEU A 55 -13.32 5.67 -21.94
C LEU A 55 -12.58 5.05 -23.13
N LEU A 56 -11.46 4.39 -22.84
CA LEU A 56 -10.67 3.66 -23.84
C LEU A 56 -11.08 2.19 -23.82
N LYS A 57 -11.45 1.63 -24.98
CA LYS A 57 -11.70 0.19 -25.11
C LYS A 57 -10.39 -0.57 -24.91
N GLN A 58 -10.42 -1.63 -24.11
CA GLN A 58 -9.26 -2.45 -23.79
C GLN A 58 -9.61 -3.93 -23.95
N ASP A 59 -8.63 -4.73 -24.35
CA ASP A 59 -8.80 -6.18 -24.41
C ASP A 59 -8.87 -6.75 -22.99
N LYS A 60 -9.73 -7.76 -22.79
CA LYS A 60 -9.98 -8.35 -21.46
C LYS A 60 -8.68 -8.89 -20.84
N GLU A 61 -7.91 -9.66 -21.61
CA GLU A 61 -6.65 -10.24 -21.16
C GLU A 61 -5.63 -9.17 -20.76
N GLU A 62 -5.59 -8.06 -21.52
CA GLU A 62 -4.72 -6.93 -21.18
C GLU A 62 -5.17 -6.22 -19.89
N ALA A 63 -6.49 -6.09 -19.68
CA ALA A 63 -7.02 -5.54 -18.44
C ALA A 63 -6.69 -6.44 -17.24
N GLU A 64 -6.86 -7.76 -17.36
CA GLU A 64 -6.52 -8.74 -16.33
C GLU A 64 -5.03 -8.74 -15.97
N ASP A 65 -4.15 -8.72 -16.97
CA ASP A 65 -2.68 -8.65 -16.76
C ASP A 65 -2.28 -7.34 -16.07
N ASN A 66 -2.86 -6.21 -16.50
CA ASN A 66 -2.59 -4.91 -15.87
C ASN A 66 -3.03 -4.86 -14.41
N VAL A 67 -4.23 -5.37 -14.08
CA VAL A 67 -4.72 -5.42 -12.70
C VAL A 67 -3.86 -6.37 -11.86
N SER A 68 -3.46 -7.52 -12.41
CA SER A 68 -2.59 -8.48 -11.72
C SER A 68 -1.22 -7.88 -11.38
N LYS A 69 -0.57 -7.24 -12.35
CA LYS A 69 0.69 -6.51 -12.13
C LYS A 69 0.54 -5.39 -11.10
N ARG A 70 -0.62 -4.72 -11.06
CA ARG A 70 -0.90 -3.68 -10.06
C ARG A 70 -1.02 -4.27 -8.66
N ILE A 71 -1.69 -5.40 -8.51
CA ILE A 71 -1.81 -6.14 -7.24
C ILE A 71 -0.42 -6.56 -6.75
N ASP A 72 0.42 -7.14 -7.60
CA ASP A 72 1.78 -7.58 -7.25
C ASP A 72 2.64 -6.40 -6.77
N PHE A 73 2.57 -5.27 -7.49
CA PHE A 73 3.26 -4.06 -7.11
C PHE A 73 2.81 -3.54 -5.74
N ILE A 74 1.50 -3.42 -5.51
CA ILE A 74 0.96 -2.93 -4.22
C ILE A 74 1.37 -3.88 -3.08
N THR A 75 1.31 -5.19 -3.31
CA THR A 75 1.72 -6.20 -2.33
C THR A 75 3.18 -6.01 -1.92
N ALA A 76 4.08 -5.84 -2.89
CA ALA A 76 5.49 -5.58 -2.61
C ALA A 76 5.72 -4.27 -1.84
N GLU A 77 4.93 -3.22 -2.13
CA GLU A 77 5.00 -1.95 -1.38
C GLU A 77 4.48 -2.08 0.05
N ILE A 78 3.40 -2.85 0.28
CA ILE A 78 2.90 -3.16 1.63
C ILE A 78 4.00 -3.83 2.45
N GLU A 79 4.67 -4.85 1.90
CA GLU A 79 5.77 -5.53 2.60
C GLU A 79 6.93 -4.58 2.98
N LYS A 80 7.28 -3.66 2.08
CA LYS A 80 8.33 -2.64 2.35
C LYS A 80 7.91 -1.69 3.46
N ILE A 81 6.65 -1.24 3.45
CA ILE A 81 6.11 -0.38 4.51
C ILE A 81 6.05 -1.11 5.84
N GLU A 82 5.61 -2.37 5.87
CA GLU A 82 5.57 -3.17 7.09
C GLU A 82 6.97 -3.38 7.70
N LYS A 83 7.99 -3.63 6.87
CA LYS A 83 9.39 -3.66 7.32
C LYS A 83 9.83 -2.32 7.92
N SER A 84 9.42 -1.21 7.31
CA SER A 84 9.72 0.15 7.80
C SER A 84 9.02 0.48 9.12
N ILE A 85 7.76 0.03 9.29
CA ILE A 85 7.00 0.14 10.54
C ILE A 85 7.71 -0.63 11.64
N LYS A 86 8.03 -1.92 11.42
CA LYS A 86 8.74 -2.77 12.40
C LYS A 86 10.06 -2.16 12.83
N THR A 87 10.85 -1.67 11.86
CA THR A 87 12.13 -1.01 12.13
C THR A 87 11.95 0.26 12.97
N THR A 88 10.94 1.08 12.66
CA THR A 88 10.66 2.32 13.40
C THR A 88 10.20 2.02 14.83
N GLN A 89 9.33 1.02 15.01
CA GLN A 89 8.87 0.56 16.32
C GLN A 89 10.03 0.03 17.17
N ALA A 90 10.92 -0.78 16.60
CA ALA A 90 12.10 -1.28 17.31
C ALA A 90 13.03 -0.15 17.78
N LYS A 91 13.26 0.87 16.93
CA LYS A 91 14.03 2.07 17.29
C LYS A 91 13.37 2.84 18.44
N MET A 92 12.05 3.03 18.38
CA MET A 92 11.31 3.69 19.46
C MET A 92 11.41 2.93 20.78
N GLN A 93 11.33 1.59 20.73
CA GLN A 93 11.45 0.75 21.93
C GLN A 93 12.85 0.86 22.54
N SER A 94 13.91 0.75 21.74
CA SER A 94 15.29 0.91 22.20
C SER A 94 15.53 2.29 22.84
N LEU A 95 15.05 3.36 22.19
CA LEU A 95 15.20 4.72 22.72
C LEU A 95 14.46 4.92 24.04
N ARG A 96 13.25 4.37 24.17
CA ARG A 96 12.48 4.40 25.42
C ARG A 96 13.19 3.66 26.55
N SER A 97 13.77 2.48 26.28
CA SER A 97 14.53 1.74 27.29
C SER A 97 15.76 2.52 27.77
N SER A 98 16.50 3.17 26.86
CA SER A 98 17.64 4.01 27.23
C SER A 98 17.24 5.20 28.11
N LEU A 99 16.07 5.80 27.85
CA LEU A 99 15.51 6.89 28.66
C LEU A 99 15.03 6.45 30.06
N GLN A 100 14.63 5.18 30.22
CA GLN A 100 14.18 4.63 31.51
C GLN A 100 15.35 4.23 32.44
N HIS A 101 16.55 4.04 31.88
CA HIS A 101 17.75 3.64 32.63
C HIS A 101 18.72 4.81 32.86
N GLN A 102 18.31 6.03 32.53
CA GLN A 102 19.06 7.27 32.71
C GLN A 102 18.48 8.07 33.88
#